data_AF-E3LDP9-F1
#
_entry.id   AF-E3LDP9-F1
#
_cell.length_a   1.000
_cell.length_b   1.000
_cell.length_c   1.000
_cell.angle_alpha   90.00
_cell.angle_beta   90.00
_cell.angle_gamma   90.00
#
_symmetry.space_group_name_H-M   'P 1'
#
loop_
_entity.id
_entity.type
_entity.pdbx_description
1 polymer ?
#
loop_
_entity_poly.entity_id
_entity_poly.type
_entity_poly.pdbx_seq_one_letter_code
_entity_poly.pdbx_strand_id
1 'polypeptide(L)'
;MLINTSSTSDSTTIIELENRYYYVNPGHAKTDFDVDGFKWRIVLEEQQIVFTLLSELAEFCTIDLIIHCTDFVSSSTFTSQFARSGESVVHQWLPGGHHVQLEIDQIIHETQFSGIDFSRPFDQTNAILRVEDEDFHVHTFLLSMVSDFFRILFNGSFSESSDLSVPIELKEISSCSFKNLLNCIYAYPNGFRITRGNISELLELSHFYDCKRVTMLCENILLYNLCYNIRSVQKMEWAIRYDLETLKNQLLRQEPHLVELLALE
;
A
#
# COMPACT_ATOMS: atom_id res chain seq x y z
N MET A 1 10.55 18.53 13.67
CA MET A 1 10.30 17.46 12.67
C MET A 1 10.59 16.13 13.35
N LEU A 2 9.56 15.53 13.93
CA LEU A 2 9.58 14.18 14.48
C LEU A 2 8.38 13.49 13.85
N ILE A 3 8.63 12.60 12.90
CA ILE A 3 7.62 11.74 12.28
C ILE A 3 7.63 10.48 13.13
N ASN A 4 6.58 10.26 13.92
CA ASN A 4 6.48 9.06 14.75
C ASN A 4 5.47 8.12 14.09
N THR A 5 5.96 7.19 13.27
CA THR A 5 5.16 6.11 12.69
C THR A 5 5.24 4.91 13.62
N SER A 6 4.21 4.67 14.43
CA SER A 6 4.05 3.39 15.15
C SER A 6 3.23 2.43 14.30
N SER A 7 3.90 1.40 13.78
CA SER A 7 3.31 0.27 13.07
C SER A 7 2.80 -0.77 14.08
N THR A 8 1.51 -1.07 14.03
CA THR A 8 0.95 -2.30 14.60
C THR A 8 -0.14 -2.84 13.66
N SER A 9 0.09 -4.08 13.19
CA SER A 9 -0.72 -5.12 12.51
C SER A 9 -2.20 -4.96 12.09
N ASP A 10 -2.84 -3.81 12.21
CA ASP A 10 -4.08 -3.43 11.50
C ASP A 10 -3.82 -2.00 11.04
N SER A 11 -3.30 -1.84 9.81
CA SER A 11 -2.53 -0.66 9.39
C SER A 11 -3.36 0.61 9.19
N THR A 12 -3.91 1.14 10.27
CA THR A 12 -4.33 2.53 10.38
C THR A 12 -3.06 3.37 10.48
N THR A 13 -2.62 3.93 9.36
CA THR A 13 -1.52 4.90 9.36
C THR A 13 -2.08 6.22 9.88
N ILE A 14 -1.86 6.51 11.16
CA ILE A 14 -2.20 7.81 11.76
C ILE A 14 -1.10 8.78 11.32
N ILE A 15 -1.46 9.83 10.58
CA ILE A 15 -0.52 10.84 10.05
C ILE A 15 -0.86 12.16 10.74
N GLU A 16 -0.16 12.45 11.82
CA GLU A 16 -0.33 13.69 12.57
C GLU A 16 0.19 14.89 11.75
N LEU A 17 -0.71 15.60 11.06
CA LEU A 17 -0.34 16.73 10.22
C LEU A 17 -0.19 18.03 11.04
N GLU A 18 1.06 18.27 11.44
CA GLU A 18 1.68 19.59 11.61
C GLU A 18 1.08 20.61 12.61
N ASN A 19 0.15 20.29 13.50
CA ASN A 19 -0.32 21.24 14.55
C ASN A 19 -0.54 22.68 14.02
N ARG A 20 -1.16 22.82 12.84
CA ARG A 20 -1.29 24.13 12.17
C ARG A 20 -2.48 24.90 12.75
N TYR A 21 -2.25 26.18 13.06
CA TYR A 21 -3.27 27.13 13.50
C TYR A 21 -3.91 27.82 12.29
N TYR A 22 -5.24 27.79 12.19
CA TYR A 22 -6.00 28.44 11.12
C TYR A 22 -6.86 29.60 11.67
N TYR A 23 -6.91 30.72 10.94
CA TYR A 23 -7.69 31.92 11.29
C TYR A 23 -9.06 31.91 10.60
N VAL A 24 -10.13 32.19 11.35
CA VAL A 24 -11.49 32.28 10.80
C VAL A 24 -11.86 33.75 10.50
N ASN A 25 -11.70 34.13 9.21
CA ASN A 25 -12.26 35.25 8.42
C ASN A 25 -11.57 36.66 8.38
N PRO A 26 -11.64 37.43 7.25
CA PRO A 26 -12.59 37.38 6.11
C PRO A 26 -11.96 37.15 4.71
N GLY A 27 -12.48 36.17 3.96
CA GLY A 27 -12.10 35.90 2.57
C GLY A 27 -11.76 34.44 2.28
N HIS A 28 -12.43 33.51 2.98
CA HIS A 28 -12.34 32.06 2.83
C HIS A 28 -10.90 31.53 2.87
N ALA A 29 -10.47 31.09 4.06
CA ALA A 29 -9.21 30.39 4.21
C ALA A 29 -9.31 29.06 3.45
N LYS A 30 -8.78 29.07 2.23
CA LYS A 30 -8.60 27.89 1.39
C LYS A 30 -7.19 27.40 1.57
N THR A 31 -7.04 26.14 1.94
CA THR A 31 -5.73 25.49 1.99
C THR A 31 -5.79 24.19 1.21
N ASP A 32 -4.91 24.07 0.23
CA ASP A 32 -4.65 22.82 -0.47
C ASP A 32 -3.43 22.17 0.20
N PHE A 33 -3.50 20.88 0.47
CA PHE A 33 -2.43 20.13 1.11
C PHE A 33 -2.39 18.70 0.55
N ASP A 34 -1.30 18.01 0.84
CA ASP A 34 -1.02 16.67 0.34
C ASP A 34 -0.79 15.75 1.55
N VAL A 35 -1.56 14.67 1.63
CA VAL A 35 -1.46 13.68 2.71
C VAL A 35 -1.22 12.33 2.10
N ASP A 36 0.01 11.84 2.25
CA ASP A 36 0.43 10.63 1.56
C ASP A 36 0.00 10.71 0.09
N GLY A 37 0.34 11.78 -0.64
CA GLY A 37 0.06 12.01 -2.07
C GLY A 37 -1.41 12.12 -2.51
N PHE A 38 -2.36 12.03 -1.58
CA PHE A 38 -3.73 12.45 -1.81
C PHE A 38 -3.84 13.96 -1.64
N LYS A 39 -4.28 14.63 -2.71
CA LYS A 39 -4.47 16.08 -2.70
C LYS A 39 -5.82 16.40 -2.09
N TRP A 40 -5.78 17.23 -1.06
CA TRP A 40 -6.93 17.69 -0.33
C TRP A 40 -7.08 19.19 -0.44
N ARG A 41 -8.31 19.64 -0.22
CA ARG A 41 -8.65 21.04 -0.04
C ARG A 41 -9.57 21.18 1.14
N ILE A 42 -9.22 22.12 2.01
CA ILE A 42 -10.08 22.61 3.08
C ILE A 42 -10.52 24.03 2.75
N VAL A 43 -11.82 24.28 2.89
CA VAL A 43 -12.41 25.62 2.85
C VAL A 43 -13.14 25.86 4.16
N LEU A 44 -12.68 26.86 4.90
CA LEU A 44 -13.32 27.33 6.13
C LEU A 44 -14.32 28.44 5.78
N GLU A 45 -15.60 28.20 6.05
CA GLU A 45 -16.69 29.16 5.91
C GLU A 45 -17.33 29.46 7.27
N GLU A 46 -18.14 30.51 7.34
CA GLU A 46 -18.69 31.03 8.60
C GLU A 46 -19.49 30.01 9.42
N GLN A 47 -20.11 29.01 8.78
CA GLN A 47 -20.94 28.00 9.46
C GLN A 47 -20.64 26.56 9.03
N GLN A 48 -19.61 26.38 8.21
CA GLN A 48 -19.25 25.06 7.72
C GLN A 48 -17.76 24.95 7.38
N ILE A 49 -17.28 23.71 7.42
CA ILE A 49 -16.00 23.35 6.80
C ILE A 49 -16.29 22.41 5.65
N VAL A 50 -15.70 22.68 4.50
CA VAL A 50 -15.78 21.82 3.32
C VAL A 50 -14.43 21.14 3.12
N PHE A 51 -14.47 19.81 3.01
CA PHE A 51 -13.34 18.94 2.72
C PHE A 51 -13.51 18.35 1.34
N THR A 52 -12.59 18.61 0.43
CA THR A 52 -12.63 18.07 -0.94
C THR A 52 -11.43 17.17 -1.16
N LEU A 53 -11.68 15.91 -1.51
CA LEU A 53 -10.67 15.02 -2.07
C LEU A 53 -10.49 15.35 -3.55
N LEU A 54 -9.36 15.96 -3.91
CA LEU A 54 -9.03 16.34 -5.29
C LEU A 54 -8.43 15.18 -6.10
N SER A 55 -7.82 14.21 -5.43
CA SER A 55 -7.33 12.99 -6.06
C SER A 55 -8.48 12.03 -6.39
N GLU A 56 -8.32 11.20 -7.41
CA GLU A 56 -9.31 10.18 -7.78
C GLU A 56 -8.94 8.83 -7.14
N LEU A 57 -9.82 8.29 -6.28
CA LEU A 57 -9.64 6.97 -5.71
C LEU A 57 -9.96 5.88 -6.72
N ALA A 58 -9.21 4.78 -6.64
CA ALA A 58 -9.53 3.57 -7.36
C ALA A 58 -10.84 2.96 -6.83
N GLU A 59 -11.58 2.21 -7.66
CA GLU A 59 -12.93 1.71 -7.35
C GLU A 59 -13.06 0.85 -6.09
N PHE A 60 -11.94 0.35 -5.56
CA PHE A 60 -11.82 -0.58 -4.44
C PHE A 60 -11.12 0.07 -3.24
N CYS A 61 -10.90 1.39 -3.29
CA CYS A 61 -10.27 2.17 -2.25
C CYS A 61 -11.30 3.14 -1.65
N THR A 62 -11.40 3.16 -0.33
CA THR A 62 -12.05 4.25 0.39
C THR A 62 -11.05 4.94 1.29
N ILE A 63 -11.29 6.22 1.57
CA ILE A 63 -10.51 6.97 2.55
C ILE A 63 -11.46 7.49 3.61
N ASP A 64 -11.13 7.24 4.87
CA ASP A 64 -11.68 7.97 5.99
C ASP A 64 -10.75 9.13 6.32
N LEU A 65 -11.32 10.33 6.37
CA LEU A 65 -10.68 11.53 6.88
C LEU A 65 -11.23 11.79 8.28
N ILE A 66 -10.37 11.80 9.28
CA ILE A 66 -10.71 12.12 10.67
C ILE A 66 -10.07 13.46 11.01
N ILE A 67 -10.84 14.36 11.59
CA ILE A 67 -10.38 15.72 11.86
C ILE A 67 -10.70 16.06 13.30
N HIS A 68 -9.65 16.28 14.06
CA HIS A 68 -9.69 16.79 15.41
C HIS A 68 -9.58 18.32 15.35
N CYS A 69 -10.66 18.97 15.75
CA CYS A 69 -10.81 20.41 15.76
C CYS A 69 -10.80 20.88 17.21
N THR A 70 -9.86 21.75 17.55
CA THR A 70 -9.69 22.27 18.92
C THR A 70 -9.60 23.79 18.90
N ASP A 71 -10.29 24.44 19.83
CA ASP A 71 -10.07 25.85 20.12
C ASP A 71 -9.73 26.05 21.61
N PHE A 72 -9.83 27.29 22.08
CA PHE A 72 -9.55 27.63 23.48
C PHE A 72 -10.60 27.11 24.48
N VAL A 73 -11.75 26.61 24.02
CA VAL A 73 -12.94 26.35 24.85
C VAL A 73 -13.49 24.93 24.68
N SER A 74 -13.33 24.32 23.51
CA SER A 74 -13.92 23.04 23.12
C SER A 74 -13.02 22.25 22.17
N SER A 75 -13.32 20.95 22.07
CA SER A 75 -12.76 20.03 21.10
C SER A 75 -13.89 19.24 20.45
N SER A 76 -13.81 19.04 19.14
CA SER A 76 -14.74 18.25 18.35
C SER A 76 -13.97 17.35 17.38
N THR A 77 -14.50 16.17 17.09
CA THR A 77 -13.94 15.27 16.08
C THR A 77 -14.97 15.03 14.99
N PHE A 78 -14.53 15.12 13.74
CA PHE A 78 -15.36 14.88 12.56
C PHE A 78 -14.76 13.76 11.73
N THR A 79 -15.61 12.88 11.19
CA THR A 79 -15.17 11.77 10.34
C THR A 79 -15.95 11.81 9.04
N SER A 80 -15.27 11.56 7.92
CA SER A 80 -15.88 11.54 6.59
C SER A 80 -15.25 10.46 5.73
N GLN A 81 -16.08 9.67 5.06
CA GLN A 81 -15.62 8.61 4.17
C GLN A 81 -15.80 9.00 2.71
N PHE A 82 -14.80 8.70 1.88
CA PHE A 82 -14.75 8.98 0.46
C PHE A 82 -14.46 7.69 -0.31
N ALA A 83 -15.16 7.40 -1.42
CA ALA A 83 -14.99 6.17 -2.19
C ALA A 83 -14.48 6.37 -3.63
N ARG A 84 -14.40 7.61 -4.11
CA ARG A 84 -13.90 8.00 -5.46
C ARG A 84 -13.23 9.36 -5.37
N SER A 85 -13.98 10.41 -5.67
CA SER A 85 -13.70 11.79 -5.32
C SER A 85 -14.98 12.33 -4.70
N GLY A 86 -14.86 13.40 -3.93
CA GLY A 86 -16.05 13.94 -3.29
C GLY A 86 -15.76 15.05 -2.32
N GLU A 87 -16.85 15.62 -1.85
CA GLU A 87 -16.86 16.66 -0.85
C GLU A 87 -17.61 16.16 0.37
N SER A 88 -17.04 16.43 1.55
CA SER A 88 -17.75 16.29 2.81
C SER A 88 -17.87 17.67 3.44
N VAL A 89 -19.06 17.95 3.98
CA VAL A 89 -19.39 19.23 4.58
C VAL A 89 -19.77 19.00 6.03
N VAL A 90 -19.04 19.64 6.93
CA VAL A 90 -19.36 19.68 8.35
C VAL A 90 -20.13 20.95 8.62
N HIS A 91 -21.43 20.82 8.86
CA HIS A 91 -22.29 21.93 9.28
C HIS A 91 -22.18 22.15 10.80
N GLN A 92 -22.35 23.40 11.23
CA GLN A 92 -22.33 23.79 12.66
C GLN A 92 -20.99 23.52 13.35
N TRP A 93 -19.88 23.65 12.62
CA TRP A 93 -18.57 23.62 13.25
C TRP A 93 -18.45 24.84 14.19
N LEU A 94 -18.38 24.60 15.49
CA LEU A 94 -18.37 25.65 16.50
C LEU A 94 -17.19 25.48 17.46
N PRO A 95 -16.05 26.05 17.10
CA PRO A 95 -15.16 26.62 18.09
C PRO A 95 -15.72 28.00 18.49
N GLY A 96 -15.95 28.21 19.79
CA GLY A 96 -16.36 29.49 20.35
C GLY A 96 -15.30 30.60 20.24
N GLY A 97 -14.17 30.34 19.58
CA GLY A 97 -13.08 31.29 19.34
C GLY A 97 -12.69 31.46 17.87
N HIS A 98 -12.12 32.62 17.56
CA HIS A 98 -11.58 32.96 16.23
C HIS A 98 -10.32 32.16 15.81
N HIS A 99 -9.80 31.31 16.70
CA HIS A 99 -8.59 30.52 16.50
C HIS A 99 -8.90 29.05 16.68
N VAL A 100 -8.55 28.25 15.69
CA VAL A 100 -8.82 26.82 15.69
C VAL A 100 -7.58 26.09 15.22
N GLN A 101 -7.26 24.99 15.89
CA GLN A 101 -6.25 24.04 15.49
C GLN A 101 -6.94 22.81 14.90
N LEU A 102 -6.48 22.41 13.72
CA LEU A 102 -6.94 21.21 13.03
C LEU A 102 -5.80 20.20 13.01
N GLU A 103 -6.11 19.00 13.48
CA GLU A 103 -5.29 17.80 13.32
C GLU A 103 -6.09 16.84 12.43
N ILE A 104 -5.44 16.25 11.43
CA ILE A 104 -6.09 15.51 10.35
C ILE A 104 -5.42 14.16 10.22
N ASP A 105 -6.20 13.09 10.37
CA ASP A 105 -5.78 11.73 10.11
C ASP A 105 -6.45 11.19 8.84
N GLN A 106 -5.69 10.43 8.07
CA GLN A 106 -6.15 9.79 6.84
C GLN A 106 -6.00 8.27 6.96
N ILE A 107 -7.13 7.56 6.91
CA ILE A 107 -7.16 6.10 6.91
C ILE A 107 -7.56 5.63 5.53
N ILE A 108 -6.68 4.88 4.86
CA ILE A 108 -6.94 4.32 3.53
C ILE A 108 -7.39 2.87 3.71
N HIS A 109 -8.59 2.56 3.23
CA HIS A 109 -9.11 1.20 3.17
C HIS A 109 -9.02 0.69 1.75
N GLU A 110 -8.20 -0.32 1.54
CA GLU A 110 -8.13 -1.02 0.26
C GLU A 110 -8.85 -2.36 0.41
N THR A 111 -9.98 -2.52 -0.30
CA THR A 111 -10.66 -3.81 -0.35
C THR A 111 -9.83 -4.78 -1.18
N GLN A 112 -9.11 -5.67 -0.50
CA GLN A 112 -8.52 -6.83 -1.14
C GLN A 112 -9.64 -7.83 -1.46
N PHE A 113 -9.63 -8.39 -2.68
CA PHE A 113 -10.48 -9.52 -2.99
C PHE A 113 -10.14 -10.67 -2.02
N SER A 114 -11.09 -11.55 -1.71
CA SER A 114 -10.90 -12.67 -0.76
C SER A 114 -9.77 -13.63 -1.13
N GLY A 115 -9.12 -13.44 -2.29
CA GLY A 115 -8.07 -14.28 -2.83
C GLY A 115 -8.57 -15.69 -3.12
N ILE A 116 -7.62 -16.58 -3.37
CA ILE A 116 -7.87 -18.01 -3.45
C ILE A 116 -7.72 -18.61 -2.05
N ASP A 117 -8.58 -19.57 -1.73
CA ASP A 117 -8.48 -20.39 -0.52
C ASP A 117 -7.49 -21.54 -0.76
N PHE A 118 -6.22 -21.31 -0.44
CA PHE A 118 -5.15 -22.30 -0.60
C PHE A 118 -5.11 -23.37 0.52
N SER A 119 -5.97 -23.26 1.54
CA SER A 119 -5.94 -24.15 2.73
C SER A 119 -6.42 -25.58 2.46
N ARG A 120 -7.02 -25.80 1.28
CA ARG A 120 -7.53 -27.10 0.84
C ARG A 120 -7.21 -27.31 -0.64
N PRO A 121 -7.18 -28.57 -1.11
CA PRO A 121 -7.00 -28.85 -2.52
C PRO A 121 -8.11 -28.20 -3.37
N PHE A 122 -7.73 -27.62 -4.51
CA PHE A 122 -8.65 -27.08 -5.52
C PHE A 122 -8.10 -27.35 -6.92
N ASP A 123 -8.96 -27.44 -7.94
CA ASP A 123 -8.60 -27.53 -9.37
C ASP A 123 -7.38 -28.40 -9.74
N GLN A 124 -7.22 -29.55 -9.06
CA GLN A 124 -6.11 -30.50 -9.27
C GLN A 124 -4.73 -30.00 -8.82
N THR A 125 -4.66 -29.15 -7.79
CA THR A 125 -3.41 -28.88 -7.04
C THR A 125 -2.69 -30.19 -6.70
N ASN A 126 -1.37 -30.21 -6.91
CA ASN A 126 -0.56 -31.42 -6.87
C ASN A 126 0.71 -31.29 -6.01
N ALA A 127 0.83 -30.21 -5.24
CA ALA A 127 1.84 -30.04 -4.21
C ALA A 127 1.29 -29.27 -3.01
N ILE A 128 1.93 -29.46 -1.86
CA ILE A 128 1.63 -28.74 -0.62
C ILE A 128 2.91 -28.02 -0.18
N LEU A 129 2.83 -26.70 -0.05
CA LEU A 129 3.88 -25.88 0.56
C LEU A 129 3.42 -25.49 1.96
N ARG A 130 4.28 -25.64 2.96
CA ARG A 130 4.01 -25.21 4.34
C ARG A 130 4.83 -23.99 4.67
N VAL A 131 4.17 -22.92 5.12
CA VAL A 131 4.82 -21.70 5.61
C VAL A 131 4.31 -21.45 7.01
N GLU A 132 5.22 -21.37 7.97
CA GLU A 132 4.87 -21.41 9.39
C GLU A 132 4.02 -22.67 9.69
N ASP A 133 2.81 -22.51 10.21
CA ASP A 133 1.87 -23.61 10.50
C ASP A 133 0.72 -23.70 9.47
N GLU A 134 0.82 -22.99 8.33
CA GLU A 134 -0.20 -22.95 7.29
C GLU A 134 0.21 -23.75 6.03
N ASP A 135 -0.73 -24.57 5.55
CA ASP A 135 -0.59 -25.36 4.32
C ASP A 135 -1.20 -24.64 3.11
N PHE A 136 -0.44 -24.61 2.02
CA PHE A 136 -0.81 -24.02 0.75
C PHE A 136 -0.83 -25.08 -0.35
N HIS A 137 -2.02 -25.43 -0.81
CA HIS A 137 -2.22 -26.32 -1.95
C HIS A 137 -1.97 -25.56 -3.25
N VAL A 138 -1.03 -26.03 -4.06
CA VAL A 138 -0.55 -25.30 -5.25
C VAL A 138 -0.37 -26.21 -6.46
N HIS A 139 -0.24 -25.59 -7.63
CA HIS A 139 0.08 -26.23 -8.90
C HIS A 139 1.57 -26.07 -9.19
N THR A 140 2.31 -27.18 -9.23
CA THR A 140 3.76 -27.13 -9.47
C THR A 140 4.11 -26.52 -10.81
N PHE A 141 3.31 -26.79 -11.84
CA PHE A 141 3.49 -26.23 -13.18
C PHE A 141 3.44 -24.69 -13.17
N LEU A 142 2.41 -24.11 -12.55
CA LEU A 142 2.23 -22.66 -12.54
C LEU A 142 3.37 -21.96 -11.80
N LEU A 143 3.72 -22.46 -10.61
CA LEU A 143 4.85 -21.91 -9.84
C LEU A 143 6.19 -22.07 -10.56
N SER A 144 6.46 -23.23 -11.15
CA SER A 144 7.68 -23.48 -11.94
C SER A 144 7.80 -22.59 -13.18
N MET A 145 6.65 -22.19 -13.76
CA MET A 145 6.61 -21.30 -14.93
C MET A 145 6.96 -19.86 -14.56
N VAL A 146 6.60 -19.40 -13.35
CA VAL A 146 6.79 -18.01 -12.94
C VAL A 146 8.02 -17.79 -12.05
N SER A 147 8.62 -18.86 -11.53
CA SER A 147 9.74 -18.83 -10.58
C SER A 147 10.77 -19.91 -10.86
N ASP A 148 12.03 -19.50 -10.99
CA ASP A 148 13.14 -20.43 -11.17
C ASP A 148 13.41 -21.22 -9.87
N PHE A 149 13.22 -20.61 -8.71
CA PHE A 149 13.29 -21.27 -7.40
C PHE A 149 12.30 -22.44 -7.33
N PHE A 150 11.01 -22.21 -7.60
CA PHE A 150 10.01 -23.26 -7.53
C PHE A 150 10.22 -24.33 -8.60
N ARG A 151 10.72 -23.94 -9.79
CA ARG A 151 11.09 -24.91 -10.82
C ARG A 151 12.17 -25.87 -10.33
N ILE A 152 13.20 -25.35 -9.63
CA ILE A 152 14.27 -26.17 -9.05
C ILE A 152 13.74 -26.99 -7.87
N LEU A 153 12.89 -26.40 -7.02
CA LEU A 153 12.30 -27.08 -5.87
C LEU A 153 11.50 -28.32 -6.29
N PHE A 154 10.61 -28.19 -7.28
CA PHE A 154 9.73 -29.28 -7.68
C PHE A 154 10.35 -30.30 -8.63
N ASN A 155 11.31 -29.88 -9.46
CA ASN A 155 11.90 -30.77 -10.49
C ASN A 155 13.35 -31.18 -10.18
N GLY A 156 13.91 -30.67 -9.09
CA GLY A 156 15.26 -31.01 -8.65
C GLY A 156 15.36 -32.43 -8.09
N SER A 157 16.58 -32.86 -7.79
CA SER A 157 16.86 -34.17 -7.17
C SER A 157 16.95 -34.10 -5.65
N PHE A 158 16.18 -33.20 -5.03
CA PHE A 158 16.15 -33.02 -3.58
C PHE A 158 15.23 -34.07 -2.93
N SER A 159 15.42 -34.36 -1.65
CA SER A 159 14.51 -35.25 -0.91
C SER A 159 13.07 -34.73 -0.92
N GLU A 160 12.92 -33.41 -0.92
CA GLU A 160 11.69 -32.66 -0.87
C GLU A 160 10.84 -32.80 -2.15
N SER A 161 11.46 -33.13 -3.29
CA SER A 161 10.74 -33.34 -4.56
C SER A 161 10.30 -34.80 -4.77
N SER A 162 10.66 -35.71 -3.85
CA SER A 162 10.40 -37.15 -4.01
C SER A 162 8.93 -37.55 -3.77
N ASP A 163 8.22 -36.82 -2.92
CA ASP A 163 6.78 -36.99 -2.68
C ASP A 163 6.12 -35.62 -2.40
N LEU A 164 5.52 -35.05 -3.45
CA LEU A 164 4.83 -33.76 -3.39
C LEU A 164 3.49 -33.81 -2.64
N SER A 165 3.03 -34.99 -2.23
CA SER A 165 1.85 -35.13 -1.35
C SER A 165 2.17 -34.80 0.11
N VAL A 166 3.45 -34.76 0.48
CA VAL A 166 3.92 -34.32 1.80
C VAL A 166 4.23 -32.81 1.75
N PRO A 167 3.84 -32.04 2.79
CA PRO A 167 4.14 -30.61 2.85
C PRO A 167 5.64 -30.32 2.82
N ILE A 168 6.05 -29.44 1.91
CA ILE A 168 7.42 -28.91 1.82
C ILE A 168 7.50 -27.61 2.61
N GLU A 169 8.32 -27.58 3.67
CA GLU A 169 8.48 -26.40 4.52
C GLU A 169 9.29 -25.30 3.82
N LEU A 170 8.73 -24.09 3.77
CA LEU A 170 9.44 -22.85 3.44
C LEU A 170 9.60 -22.02 4.71
N LYS A 171 10.82 -21.54 4.95
CA LYS A 171 11.20 -20.84 6.19
C LYS A 171 11.41 -19.35 5.94
N GLU A 172 11.48 -18.59 7.03
CA GLU A 172 11.87 -17.17 7.05
C GLU A 172 10.86 -16.20 6.42
N ILE A 173 9.62 -16.63 6.17
CA ILE A 173 8.56 -15.83 5.56
C ILE A 173 7.25 -16.06 6.32
N SER A 174 6.42 -15.02 6.45
CA SER A 174 5.10 -15.14 7.08
C SER A 174 4.08 -15.79 6.14
N SER A 175 3.13 -16.54 6.70
CA SER A 175 2.04 -17.16 5.93
C SER A 175 1.21 -16.12 5.15
N CYS A 176 0.94 -14.96 5.77
CA CYS A 176 0.21 -13.84 5.18
C CYS A 176 0.94 -13.31 3.93
N SER A 177 2.25 -13.11 4.06
CA SER A 177 3.06 -12.58 2.96
C SER A 177 3.15 -13.57 1.80
N PHE A 178 3.33 -14.86 2.12
CA PHE A 178 3.33 -15.91 1.11
C PHE A 178 2.00 -16.02 0.37
N LYS A 179 0.87 -15.87 1.09
CA LYS A 179 -0.47 -15.83 0.50
C LYS A 179 -0.64 -14.67 -0.48
N ASN A 180 -0.07 -13.49 -0.20
CA ASN A 180 -0.07 -12.36 -1.13
C ASN A 180 0.68 -12.68 -2.42
N LEU A 181 1.87 -13.30 -2.32
CA LEU A 181 2.63 -13.74 -3.49
C LEU A 181 1.80 -14.73 -4.34
N LEU A 182 1.17 -15.73 -3.72
CA LEU A 182 0.33 -16.68 -4.43
C LEU A 182 -0.90 -16.02 -5.07
N ASN A 183 -1.61 -15.14 -4.35
CA ASN A 183 -2.72 -14.40 -4.94
C ASN A 183 -2.26 -13.52 -6.12
N CYS A 184 -1.07 -12.93 -6.05
CA CYS A 184 -0.50 -12.19 -7.17
C CYS A 184 -0.24 -13.09 -8.38
N ILE A 185 0.27 -14.31 -8.17
CA ILE A 185 0.56 -15.27 -9.24
C ILE A 185 -0.73 -15.78 -9.89
N TYR A 186 -1.74 -16.12 -9.07
CA TYR A 186 -2.93 -16.83 -9.53
C TYR A 186 -4.07 -15.90 -9.98
N ALA A 187 -4.23 -14.75 -9.34
CA ALA A 187 -5.46 -13.96 -9.43
C ALA A 187 -5.26 -12.54 -9.99
N TYR A 188 -4.02 -12.07 -10.17
CA TYR A 188 -3.79 -10.74 -10.73
C TYR A 188 -4.21 -10.66 -12.23
N PRO A 189 -4.86 -9.57 -12.68
CA PRO A 189 -5.27 -8.37 -11.91
C PRO A 189 -6.69 -8.43 -11.32
N ASN A 190 -7.47 -9.46 -11.63
CA ASN A 190 -8.92 -9.44 -11.40
C ASN A 190 -9.34 -9.89 -10.01
N GLY A 191 -8.55 -10.74 -9.35
CA GLY A 191 -8.78 -11.25 -7.99
C GLY A 191 -7.63 -10.96 -7.02
N PHE A 192 -6.64 -10.17 -7.43
CA PHE A 192 -5.61 -9.63 -6.56
C PHE A 192 -5.09 -8.30 -7.11
N ARG A 193 -4.75 -7.37 -6.21
CA ARG A 193 -4.25 -6.05 -6.57
C ARG A 193 -2.93 -5.79 -5.86
N ILE A 194 -1.99 -5.25 -6.62
CA ILE A 194 -0.75 -4.71 -6.08
C ILE A 194 -1.06 -3.28 -5.63
N THR A 195 -0.80 -3.01 -4.36
CA THR A 195 -1.10 -1.75 -3.70
C THR A 195 0.10 -1.23 -2.93
N ARG A 196 0.02 0.00 -2.39
CA ARG A 196 1.09 0.55 -1.56
C ARG A 196 1.38 -0.35 -0.34
N GLY A 197 0.36 -0.97 0.22
CA GLY A 197 0.47 -1.81 1.42
C GLY A 197 1.19 -3.14 1.19
N ASN A 198 1.17 -3.69 -0.03
CA ASN A 198 1.75 -5.02 -0.30
C ASN A 198 2.94 -5.01 -1.28
N ILE A 199 3.17 -3.93 -2.03
CA ILE A 199 4.18 -3.92 -3.09
C ILE A 199 5.61 -4.13 -2.58
N SER A 200 5.94 -3.61 -1.39
CA SER A 200 7.27 -3.80 -0.80
C SER A 200 7.56 -5.27 -0.51
N GLU A 201 6.58 -5.96 0.06
CA GLU A 201 6.65 -7.38 0.41
C GLU A 201 6.65 -8.26 -0.85
N LEU A 202 5.82 -7.92 -1.83
CA LEU A 202 5.81 -8.62 -3.12
C LEU A 202 7.14 -8.49 -3.86
N LEU A 203 7.78 -7.31 -3.81
CA LEU A 203 9.11 -7.12 -4.39
C LEU A 203 10.14 -8.00 -3.69
N GLU A 204 10.18 -7.97 -2.35
CA GLU A 204 11.07 -8.80 -1.54
C GLU A 204 10.92 -10.29 -1.84
N LEU A 205 9.69 -10.81 -1.76
CA LEU A 205 9.40 -12.22 -2.02
C LEU A 205 9.65 -12.59 -3.48
N SER A 206 9.35 -11.69 -4.42
CA SER A 206 9.61 -11.96 -5.83
C SER A 206 11.09 -12.07 -6.13
N HIS A 207 11.92 -11.28 -5.45
CA HIS A 207 13.36 -11.37 -5.57
C HIS A 207 13.89 -12.65 -4.89
N PHE A 208 13.43 -12.93 -3.66
CA PHE A 208 13.83 -14.11 -2.90
C PHE A 208 13.51 -15.44 -3.61
N TYR A 209 12.29 -15.57 -4.15
CA TYR A 209 11.86 -16.75 -4.89
C TYR A 209 12.12 -16.68 -6.41
N ASP A 210 12.89 -15.71 -6.88
CA ASP A 210 13.18 -15.49 -8.31
C ASP A 210 11.91 -15.52 -9.21
N CYS A 211 10.86 -14.85 -8.76
CA CYS A 211 9.57 -14.71 -9.44
C CYS A 211 9.56 -13.52 -10.40
N LYS A 212 10.32 -13.60 -11.50
CA LYS A 212 10.51 -12.49 -12.47
C LYS A 212 9.20 -11.84 -12.94
N ARG A 213 8.14 -12.63 -13.12
CA ARG A 213 6.82 -12.11 -13.51
C ARG A 213 6.23 -11.16 -12.46
N VAL A 214 6.35 -11.51 -11.17
CA VAL A 214 5.84 -10.67 -10.07
C VAL A 214 6.68 -9.40 -9.93
N THR A 215 8.00 -9.52 -10.05
CA THR A 215 8.92 -8.37 -10.06
C THR A 215 8.57 -7.37 -11.17
N MET A 216 8.35 -7.86 -12.39
CA MET A 216 7.93 -7.05 -13.53
C MET A 216 6.55 -6.39 -13.31
N LEU A 217 5.59 -7.09 -12.69
CA LEU A 217 4.28 -6.51 -12.36
C LEU A 217 4.43 -5.35 -11.36
N CYS A 218 5.23 -5.53 -10.32
CA CYS A 218 5.53 -4.48 -9.34
C CYS A 218 6.22 -3.29 -10.00
N GLU A 219 7.23 -3.54 -10.85
CA GLU A 219 7.94 -2.49 -11.59
C GLU A 219 6.99 -1.66 -12.47
N ASN A 220 6.10 -2.32 -13.22
CA ASN A 220 5.10 -1.64 -14.05
C ASN A 220 4.17 -0.76 -13.21
N ILE A 221 3.69 -1.28 -12.07
CA ILE A 221 2.83 -0.52 -11.16
C ILE A 221 3.55 0.75 -10.64
N LEU A 222 4.84 0.64 -10.32
CA LEU A 222 5.67 1.77 -9.89
C LEU A 222 5.92 2.79 -11.00
N LEU A 223 6.19 2.31 -12.22
CA LEU A 223 6.43 3.13 -13.42
C LEU A 223 5.21 3.97 -13.79
N TYR A 224 4.03 3.36 -13.78
CA TYR A 224 2.78 4.01 -14.19
C TYR A 224 2.06 4.72 -13.03
N ASN A 225 2.65 4.78 -11.84
CA ASN A 225 2.04 5.37 -10.63
C ASN A 225 0.66 4.77 -10.31
N LEU A 226 0.48 3.48 -10.59
CA LEU A 226 -0.79 2.78 -10.35
C LEU A 226 -0.99 2.42 -8.87
N CYS A 227 0.10 2.44 -8.09
CA CYS A 227 0.03 2.67 -6.66
C CYS A 227 0.26 4.15 -6.39
N TYR A 228 -0.74 4.81 -5.83
CA TYR A 228 -0.60 6.20 -5.45
C TYR A 228 0.47 6.35 -4.35
N ASN A 229 1.23 7.44 -4.44
CA ASN A 229 1.89 8.07 -3.29
C ASN A 229 3.12 7.36 -2.73
N ILE A 230 3.83 6.66 -3.62
CA ILE A 230 5.17 6.15 -3.37
C ILE A 230 6.17 7.20 -3.85
N ARG A 231 6.99 7.73 -2.94
CA ARG A 231 7.97 8.79 -3.25
C ARG A 231 9.03 8.29 -4.22
N SER A 232 9.50 9.14 -5.12
CA SER A 232 10.55 8.81 -6.10
C SER A 232 11.83 8.26 -5.46
N VAL A 233 12.23 8.78 -4.30
CA VAL A 233 13.33 8.26 -3.48
C VAL A 233 13.10 6.79 -3.10
N GLN A 234 11.93 6.46 -2.56
CA GLN A 234 11.60 5.10 -2.16
C GLN A 234 11.50 4.15 -3.37
N LYS A 235 10.96 4.65 -4.49
CA LYS A 235 10.97 3.89 -5.75
C LYS A 235 12.38 3.60 -6.22
N MET A 236 13.28 4.57 -6.09
CA MET A 236 14.69 4.42 -6.45
C MET A 236 15.38 3.41 -5.54
N GLU A 237 15.17 3.47 -4.23
CA GLU A 237 15.68 2.48 -3.27
C GLU A 237 15.24 1.06 -3.62
N TRP A 238 13.96 0.85 -3.95
CA TRP A 238 13.48 -0.44 -4.42
C TRP A 238 14.02 -0.83 -5.80
N ALA A 239 14.17 0.14 -6.70
CA ALA A 239 14.71 -0.11 -8.03
C ALA A 239 16.17 -0.57 -7.98
N ILE A 240 16.94 -0.05 -7.05
CA ILE A 240 18.30 -0.48 -6.79
C ILE A 240 18.29 -1.87 -6.12
N ARG A 241 17.61 -1.99 -4.97
CA ARG A 241 17.59 -3.21 -4.15
C ARG A 241 17.12 -4.45 -4.90
N TYR A 242 16.11 -4.30 -5.75
CA TYR A 242 15.46 -5.41 -6.45
C TYR A 242 15.76 -5.45 -7.95
N ASP A 243 16.77 -4.68 -8.40
CA ASP A 243 17.24 -4.62 -9.79
C ASP A 243 16.14 -4.28 -10.82
N LEU A 244 15.32 -3.27 -10.50
CA LEU A 244 14.24 -2.77 -11.37
C LEU A 244 14.80 -1.75 -12.37
N GLU A 245 15.54 -2.24 -13.35
CA GLU A 245 16.28 -1.42 -14.32
C GLU A 245 15.41 -0.42 -15.10
N THR A 246 14.20 -0.82 -15.50
CA THR A 246 13.32 0.06 -16.27
C THR A 246 12.85 1.24 -15.42
N LEU A 247 12.46 0.97 -14.17
CA LEU A 247 12.09 1.97 -13.20
C LEU A 247 13.27 2.88 -12.85
N LYS A 248 14.45 2.32 -12.56
CA LYS A 248 15.66 3.07 -12.26
C LYS A 248 16.01 4.06 -13.38
N ASN A 249 16.05 3.58 -14.62
CA ASN A 249 16.35 4.42 -15.78
C ASN A 249 15.31 5.51 -16.02
N GLN A 250 14.03 5.21 -15.79
CA GLN A 250 12.96 6.20 -15.93
C GLN A 250 13.04 7.27 -14.84
N LEU A 251 13.30 6.88 -13.59
CA LEU A 251 13.46 7.80 -12.47
C LEU A 251 14.64 8.75 -12.69
N LEU A 252 15.80 8.25 -13.13
CA LEU A 252 16.97 9.09 -13.42
C LEU A 252 16.74 10.09 -14.57
N ARG A 253 15.89 9.74 -15.54
CA ARG A 253 15.50 10.67 -16.63
C ARG A 253 14.59 11.78 -16.13
N GLN A 254 13.67 11.47 -15.22
CA GLN A 254 12.68 12.42 -14.69
C GLN A 254 13.29 13.28 -13.57
N GLU A 255 14.11 12.69 -12.72
CA GLU A 255 14.68 13.26 -11.51
C GLU A 255 16.18 12.93 -11.39
N PRO A 256 17.05 13.62 -12.15
CA PRO A 256 18.48 13.29 -12.21
C PRO A 256 19.23 13.35 -10.88
N HIS A 257 18.70 14.10 -9.90
CA HIS A 257 19.27 14.20 -8.55
C HIS A 257 19.24 12.88 -7.77
N LEU A 258 18.36 11.94 -8.15
CA LEU A 258 18.30 10.60 -7.55
C LEU A 258 19.56 9.76 -7.81
N VAL A 259 20.45 10.19 -8.72
CA VAL A 259 21.75 9.56 -8.96
C VAL A 259 22.61 9.47 -7.68
N GLU A 260 22.42 10.39 -6.73
CA GLU A 260 23.14 10.40 -5.46
C GLU A 260 22.88 9.14 -4.63
N LEU A 261 21.72 8.51 -4.79
CA LEU A 261 21.37 7.26 -4.09
C LEU A 261 22.15 6.05 -4.60
N LEU A 262 22.69 6.11 -5.82
CA LEU A 262 23.54 5.04 -6.37
C LEU A 262 24.94 5.00 -5.75
N ALA A 263 25.36 6.08 -5.09
CA ALA A 263 26.70 6.20 -4.50
C ALA A 263 26.79 5.67 -3.06
N LEU A 264 25.68 5.17 -2.50
CA LEU A 264 25.56 4.73 -1.10
C LEU A 264 25.63 3.20 -0.93
N GLU A 265 25.81 2.44 -2.01
CA GLU A 265 25.99 0.97 -2.04
C GLU A 265 27.41 0.59 -2.50
#